data_AF-A0A0C9R188-F1
#
_entry.id   AF-A0A0C9R188-F1
#
_cell.length_a   1.000
_cell.length_b   1.000
_cell.length_c   1.000
_cell.angle_alpha   90.00
_cell.angle_beta   90.00
_cell.angle_gamma   90.00
#
_symmetry.space_group_name_H-M   'P 1'
#
loop_
_entity.id
_entity.type
_entity.pdbx_description
1 polymer ?
#
loop_
_entity_poly.entity_id
_entity_poly.type
_entity_poly.pdbx_seq_one_letter_code
_entity_poly.pdbx_strand_id
1 'polypeptide(L)'
;MPGVSRQHKFSEYLVVGRRLPTEVDPTPKLYRMRIFAPNEVVAKSRFWYFVGQYRKMKKGTGEIVSVNVISEKKPLKPKNFGIWLRYDSRSGMHNMYKEFR
;
A
#
# COMPACT_ATOMS: atom_id res chain seq x y z
N MET A 1 5.64 -24.31 27.17
CA MET A 1 6.12 -23.12 26.42
C MET A 1 5.04 -22.76 25.41
N PRO A 2 4.28 -21.66 25.59
CA PRO A 2 3.20 -21.31 24.68
C PRO A 2 3.80 -20.92 23.32
N GLY A 3 3.18 -21.44 22.26
CA GLY A 3 3.70 -21.47 20.89
C GLY A 3 3.98 -20.10 20.30
N VAL A 4 5.10 -19.99 19.60
CA VAL A 4 5.48 -18.85 18.77
C VAL A 4 4.36 -18.60 17.76
N SER A 5 3.59 -17.53 17.96
CA SER A 5 2.61 -17.05 17.00
C SER A 5 3.29 -16.84 15.65
N ARG A 6 2.79 -17.46 14.57
CA ARG A 6 3.24 -17.14 13.21
C ARG A 6 3.02 -15.65 12.97
N GLN A 7 4.07 -14.84 13.08
CA GLN A 7 4.00 -13.42 12.76
C GLN A 7 3.53 -13.29 11.30
N HIS A 8 2.40 -12.62 11.09
CA HIS A 8 1.99 -12.21 9.76
C HIS A 8 3.09 -11.31 9.19
N LYS A 9 3.84 -11.83 8.21
CA LYS A 9 4.98 -11.12 7.59
C LYS A 9 4.57 -9.80 6.93
N PHE A 10 3.28 -9.62 6.67
CA PHE A 10 2.70 -8.42 6.07
C PHE A 10 1.38 -8.06 6.76
N SER A 11 1.18 -6.77 6.99
CA SER A 11 -0.08 -6.15 7.40
C SER A 11 -0.58 -5.24 6.27
N GLU A 12 -1.88 -5.02 6.23
CA GLU A 12 -2.50 -4.12 5.26
C GLU A 12 -2.58 -2.69 5.81
N TYR A 13 -2.12 -1.72 5.04
CA TYR A 13 -2.13 -0.30 5.37
C TYR A 13 -2.90 0.50 4.33
N LEU A 14 -3.77 1.37 4.80
CA LEU A 14 -4.39 2.43 4.02
C LEU A 14 -3.58 3.71 4.21
N VAL A 15 -2.78 4.06 3.21
CA VAL A 15 -1.98 5.29 3.22
C VAL A 15 -2.69 6.36 2.41
N VAL A 16 -2.89 7.53 3.00
CA VAL A 16 -3.46 8.71 2.35
C VAL A 16 -2.42 9.82 2.34
N GLY A 17 -2.15 10.38 1.17
CA GLY A 17 -1.24 11.51 1.02
C GLY A 17 -1.73 12.50 -0.03
N ARG A 18 -1.18 13.70 0.01
CA ARG A 18 -1.49 14.80 -0.92
C ARG A 18 -0.24 15.61 -1.23
N ARG A 19 -0.32 16.48 -2.22
CA ARG A 19 0.66 17.55 -2.42
C ARG A 19 0.52 18.58 -1.30
N LEU A 20 1.60 19.30 -1.02
CA LEU A 20 1.50 20.45 -0.13
C LEU A 20 0.59 21.52 -0.77
N PRO A 21 -0.30 22.15 0.00
CA PRO A 21 -1.09 23.28 -0.50
C PRO A 21 -0.17 24.40 -0.99
N THR A 22 -0.57 25.05 -2.09
CA THR A 22 0.11 26.20 -2.67
C THR A 22 -0.89 27.31 -2.94
N GLU A 23 -0.43 28.55 -3.15
CA GLU A 23 -1.33 29.66 -3.50
C GLU A 23 -2.16 29.38 -4.77
N VAL A 24 -1.59 28.61 -5.70
CA VAL A 24 -2.24 28.23 -6.96
C VAL A 24 -3.21 27.04 -6.79
N ASP A 25 -2.94 26.15 -5.85
CA ASP A 25 -3.78 24.99 -5.52
C ASP A 25 -3.88 24.83 -4.00
N PRO A 26 -4.83 25.55 -3.35
CA PRO A 26 -4.98 25.55 -1.90
C PRO A 26 -5.62 24.25 -1.38
N THR A 27 -6.33 23.51 -2.24
CA THR A 27 -7.03 22.28 -1.89
C THR A 27 -6.57 21.11 -2.78
N PRO A 28 -5.32 20.65 -2.61
CA PRO A 28 -4.77 19.61 -3.46
C PRO A 28 -5.49 18.28 -3.26
N LYS A 29 -5.62 17.53 -4.35
CA LYS A 29 -6.30 16.22 -4.37
C LYS A 29 -5.62 15.21 -3.43
N LEU A 30 -6.43 14.49 -2.67
CA LEU A 30 -6.01 13.38 -1.83
C LEU A 30 -5.87 12.10 -2.64
N TYR A 31 -4.77 11.38 -2.42
CA TYR A 31 -4.49 10.08 -3.00
C TYR A 31 -4.48 9.02 -1.89
N ARG A 32 -5.22 7.94 -2.11
CA ARG A 32 -5.34 6.83 -1.16
C ARG A 32 -4.87 5.54 -1.81
N MET A 33 -4.07 4.77 -1.09
CA MET A 33 -3.53 3.49 -1.55
C MET A 33 -3.62 2.43 -0.45
N ARG A 34 -4.01 1.21 -0.83
CA ARG A 34 -3.94 0.02 0.02
C ARG A 34 -2.60 -0.67 -0.25
N ILE A 35 -1.79 -0.86 0.78
CA ILE A 35 -0.41 -1.34 0.69
C ILE A 35 -0.21 -2.47 1.70
N PHE A 36 0.26 -3.62 1.22
CA PHE A 36 0.71 -4.70 2.08
C PHE A 36 2.20 -4.50 2.41
N ALA A 37 2.53 -4.36 3.70
CA ALA A 37 3.89 -4.08 4.16
C ALA A 37 4.17 -4.73 5.52
N PRO A 38 5.44 -5.01 5.89
CA PRO A 38 5.77 -5.56 7.20
C PRO A 38 5.56 -4.54 8.34
N ASN A 39 5.69 -3.24 8.06
CA ASN A 39 5.52 -2.18 9.04
C ASN A 39 5.09 -0.86 8.36
N GLU A 40 4.72 0.13 9.17
CA GLU A 40 4.26 1.44 8.72
C GLU A 40 5.31 2.20 7.90
N VAL A 41 6.58 2.11 8.28
CA VAL A 41 7.69 2.81 7.59
C VAL A 41 7.83 2.31 6.15
N VAL A 42 7.78 0.99 5.96
CA VAL A 42 7.81 0.37 4.62
C VAL A 42 6.55 0.72 3.83
N ALA A 43 5.38 0.79 4.48
CA ALA A 43 4.15 1.23 3.83
C ALA A 43 4.26 2.67 3.29
N LYS A 44 4.78 3.61 4.10
CA LYS A 44 5.03 5.00 3.69
C LYS A 44 6.01 5.07 2.52
N SER A 45 7.09 4.29 2.56
CA SER A 45 8.08 4.23 1.48
C SER A 45 7.47 3.74 0.15
N ARG A 46 6.70 2.64 0.21
CA ARG A 46 5.99 2.10 -0.96
C ARG A 46 4.96 3.07 -1.52
N PHE A 47 4.24 3.81 -0.67
CA PHE A 47 3.33 4.86 -1.12
C PHE A 47 4.05 5.89 -1.99
N TRP A 48 5.19 6.41 -1.51
CA TRP A 48 5.97 7.39 -2.27
C TRP A 48 6.51 6.84 -3.59
N TYR A 49 6.94 5.58 -3.61
CA TYR A 49 7.37 4.91 -4.84
C TYR A 49 6.26 4.87 -5.89
N PHE A 50 5.07 4.36 -5.53
CA PHE A 50 3.97 4.22 -6.47
C PHE A 50 3.34 5.56 -6.87
N VAL A 51 3.15 6.49 -5.93
CA VAL A 51 2.56 7.81 -6.24
C VAL A 51 3.48 8.66 -7.12
N GLY A 52 4.80 8.45 -7.01
CA GLY A 52 5.78 9.03 -7.94
C GLY A 52 5.59 8.55 -9.37
N GLN A 53 5.39 7.24 -9.55
CA GLN A 53 5.15 6.64 -10.87
C GLN A 53 3.82 7.11 -11.49
N TYR A 54 2.74 7.19 -10.71
CA TYR A 54 1.41 7.49 -11.24
C TYR A 54 1.06 8.99 -11.30
N ARG A 55 1.55 9.80 -10.36
CA ARG A 55 1.09 11.19 -10.15
C ARG A 55 2.23 12.22 -10.09
N LYS A 56 3.47 11.79 -10.40
CA LYS A 56 4.67 12.64 -10.37
C LYS A 56 4.82 13.41 -9.05
N MET A 57 4.39 12.80 -7.93
CA MET A 57 4.45 13.40 -6.59
C MET A 57 5.66 12.83 -5.85
N LYS A 58 6.40 13.69 -5.16
CA LYS A 58 7.60 13.31 -4.39
C LYS A 58 7.38 13.55 -2.91
N LYS A 59 8.14 12.85 -2.06
CA LYS A 59 8.10 13.03 -0.60
C LYS A 59 8.38 14.47 -0.16
N GLY A 60 9.24 15.20 -0.87
CA GLY A 60 9.55 16.60 -0.54
C GLY A 60 8.46 17.60 -0.94
N THR A 61 7.57 17.25 -1.89
CA THR A 61 6.51 18.14 -2.40
C THR A 61 5.11 17.73 -1.96
N GLY A 62 5.03 16.77 -1.04
CA GLY A 62 3.79 16.24 -0.53
C GLY A 62 3.92 15.75 0.89
N GLU A 63 2.77 15.48 1.50
CA GLU A 63 2.66 15.00 2.86
C GLU A 63 1.76 13.76 2.92
N ILE A 64 2.00 12.92 3.93
CA ILE A 64 1.10 11.82 4.26
C ILE A 64 0.14 12.35 5.33
N VAL A 65 -1.15 12.35 5.02
CA VAL A 65 -2.21 12.86 5.89
C VAL A 65 -2.58 11.84 6.96
N SER A 66 -2.65 10.56 6.57
CA SER A 66 -3.00 9.49 7.51
C SER A 66 -2.45 8.15 7.06
N VAL A 67 -2.13 7.30 8.03
CA VAL A 67 -1.81 5.88 7.81
C VAL A 67 -2.68 5.05 8.74
N ASN A 68 -3.59 4.24 8.18
CA ASN A 68 -4.48 3.39 8.95
C ASN A 68 -4.18 1.92 8.68
N VAL A 69 -4.06 1.10 9.72
CA VAL A 69 -3.94 -0.35 9.58
C VAL A 69 -5.32 -0.94 9.31
N ILE A 70 -5.45 -1.74 8.26
CA ILE A 70 -6.67 -2.48 7.95
C ILE A 70 -6.53 -3.90 8.49
N SER A 71 -7.50 -4.32 9.30
CA SER A 71 -7.68 -5.71 9.71
C SER A 71 -8.87 -6.33 8.98
N GLU A 72 -8.79 -7.63 8.73
CA GLU A 72 -9.89 -8.38 8.12
C GLU A 72 -11.08 -8.44 9.10
N LYS A 73 -12.27 -8.09 8.63
CA LYS A 73 -13.50 -8.03 9.45
C LYS A 73 -13.91 -9.39 10.01
N LYS A 74 -13.66 -10.47 9.26
CA LYS A 74 -14.02 -11.84 9.63
C LYS A 74 -12.83 -12.77 9.41
N PRO A 75 -11.82 -12.76 10.30
CA PRO A 75 -10.57 -13.50 10.09
C PRO A 75 -10.74 -15.02 10.17
N LEU A 76 -11.77 -15.50 10.86
CA LEU A 76 -12.03 -16.94 11.03
C LEU A 76 -12.86 -17.55 9.88
N LYS A 77 -13.39 -16.73 8.96
CA LYS A 77 -14.20 -17.23 7.86
C LYS A 77 -13.31 -17.44 6.63
N PRO A 78 -13.25 -18.65 6.04
CA PRO A 78 -12.49 -18.88 4.82
C PRO A 78 -13.07 -18.07 3.66
N LYS A 79 -12.19 -17.54 2.81
CA LYS A 79 -12.54 -16.73 1.65
C LYS A 79 -11.57 -17.02 0.51
N ASN A 80 -12.08 -16.99 -0.72
CA ASN A 80 -11.21 -17.05 -1.89
C ASN A 80 -10.82 -15.61 -2.27
N PHE A 81 -9.52 -15.34 -2.39
CA PHE A 81 -8.95 -14.05 -2.77
C PHE A 81 -8.29 -14.14 -4.14
N GLY A 82 -8.74 -13.30 -5.07
CA GLY A 82 -8.04 -13.05 -6.34
C GLY A 82 -7.01 -11.94 -6.18
N ILE A 83 -5.77 -12.19 -6.58
CA ILE A 83 -4.67 -11.21 -6.53
C ILE A 83 -4.19 -10.96 -7.96
N TRP A 84 -4.28 -9.70 -8.37
CA TRP A 84 -3.60 -9.20 -9.56
C TRP A 84 -2.23 -8.65 -9.16
N LEU A 85 -1.19 -9.08 -9.86
CA LEU A 85 0.16 -8.60 -9.65
C LEU A 85 0.84 -8.30 -10.98
N ARG A 86 1.73 -7.31 -10.94
CA ARG A 86 2.72 -7.07 -11.99
C ARG A 86 4.08 -7.33 -11.39
N TYR A 87 4.92 -8.09 -12.08
CA TYR A 87 6.28 -8.37 -11.66
C TYR A 87 7.26 -8.27 -12.83
N ASP A 88 8.50 -7.96 -12.51
CA ASP A 88 9.60 -7.95 -13.46
C ASP A 88 10.33 -9.29 -13.39
N SER A 89 10.42 -9.98 -14.53
CA SER A 89 11.27 -11.14 -14.72
C SER A 89 12.63 -10.70 -15.28
N ARG A 90 13.56 -11.65 -15.44
CA ARG A 90 14.83 -11.39 -16.14
C ARG A 90 14.64 -10.96 -17.60
N SER A 91 13.48 -11.27 -18.19
CA SER A 91 13.19 -11.07 -19.61
C SER A 91 12.17 -9.96 -19.88
N GLY A 92 11.48 -9.44 -18.86
CA GLY A 92 10.52 -8.34 -19.05
C GLY A 92 9.47 -8.22 -17.95
N MET A 93 8.51 -7.33 -18.17
CA MET A 93 7.38 -7.09 -17.25
C MET A 93 6.22 -8.03 -17.57
N HIS A 94 5.64 -8.66 -16.54
CA HIS A 94 4.52 -9.59 -16.71
C HIS A 94 3.38 -9.25 -15.75
N ASN A 95 2.15 -9.27 -16.26
CA ASN A 95 0.94 -9.21 -15.45
C ASN A 95 0.48 -10.64 -15.15
N MET A 96 0.04 -10.91 -13.93
CA MET A 96 -0.42 -12.23 -13.49
C MET A 96 -1.65 -12.07 -12.60
N TYR A 97 -2.57 -13.02 -12.71
CA TYR A 97 -3.68 -13.20 -11.78
C TYR A 97 -3.50 -14.53 -11.06
N LYS A 98 -3.73 -14.56 -9.74
CA LYS A 98 -3.66 -15.78 -8.94
C LYS A 98 -4.69 -15.78 -7.84
N GLU A 99 -5.32 -16.93 -7.63
CA GLU A 99 -6.29 -17.15 -6.56
C GLU A 99 -5.65 -17.86 -5.38
N PHE A 100 -6.05 -17.45 -4.18
CA PHE A 100 -5.66 -18.04 -2.91
C PHE A 100 -6.91 -18.29 -2.06
N ARG A 101 -6.86 -19.33 -1.23
CA ARG A 101 -7.93 -19.69 -0.28
C ARG A 101 -7.42 -19.58 1.14
#